data_AF-A0A8R1HQ92-F1
#
_entry.id   AF-A0A8R1HQ92-F1
#
_cell.length_a   1.000
_cell.length_b   1.000
_cell.length_c   1.000
_cell.angle_alpha   90.00
_cell.angle_beta   90.00
_cell.angle_gamma   90.00
#
_symmetry.space_group_name_H-M   'P 1'
#
loop_
_entity.id
_entity.type
_entity.pdbx_description
1 polymer ?
#
loop_
_entity_poly.entity_id
_entity_poly.type
_entity_poly.pdbx_seq_one_letter_code
_entity_poly.pdbx_strand_id
1 'polypeptide(L)'
;MLLKLFLASVTVLLATADDTAVLNCDTLTGDLRWKMIRFSRAMEVGDRLTVTGTVYSSANMSYLHLYQGFQNQYEDGIVSLHIRAQYERNSIIYNSFLDRTNWGREEFGPLPYRKATKYTITVVKQLNKYDVYNGNTLIKTFAIRHPLDWQIGNLLIYGDWSAEAVSMLCVRAAEPTTAAPTTEKGKNPISDDEGSLSGGDIVHDNGSATTKKSGNSYSGNGNSGNNHSGNYNNGHRKPNRDTSEDCDSESSNSFQVSYEDEDCDCDE
;
A
#
# COMPACT_ATOMS: atom_id res chain seq x y z
N MET A 1 -24.24 -5.11 -59.80
CA MET A 1 -23.12 -5.15 -58.83
C MET A 1 -23.72 -5.21 -57.43
N LEU A 2 -23.62 -6.36 -56.74
CA LEU A 2 -24.01 -6.48 -55.33
C LEU A 2 -22.92 -5.86 -54.46
N LEU A 3 -23.23 -4.76 -53.79
CA LEU A 3 -22.38 -4.17 -52.76
C LEU A 3 -22.53 -4.97 -51.48
N LYS A 4 -21.58 -5.87 -51.18
CA LYS A 4 -21.54 -6.59 -49.91
C LYS A 4 -21.11 -5.62 -48.80
N LEU A 5 -22.06 -5.30 -47.92
CA LEU A 5 -21.84 -4.60 -46.66
C LEU A 5 -20.97 -5.50 -45.76
N PHE A 6 -19.72 -5.12 -45.53
CA PHE A 6 -18.90 -5.76 -44.51
C PHE A 6 -19.26 -5.15 -43.15
N LEU A 7 -20.05 -5.87 -42.35
CA LEU A 7 -20.13 -5.60 -40.91
C LEU A 7 -18.79 -6.05 -40.29
N ALA A 8 -17.94 -5.08 -39.97
CA ALA A 8 -16.81 -5.33 -39.08
C ALA A 8 -17.37 -5.44 -37.66
N SER A 9 -17.52 -6.68 -37.17
CA SER A 9 -17.80 -6.93 -35.76
C SER A 9 -16.58 -6.43 -34.95
N VAL A 10 -16.75 -5.29 -34.28
CA VAL A 10 -15.81 -4.82 -33.26
C VAL A 10 -15.94 -5.76 -32.08
N THR A 11 -15.04 -6.75 -31.98
CA THR A 11 -14.89 -7.54 -30.77
C THR A 11 -14.30 -6.63 -29.70
N VAL A 12 -15.15 -6.12 -28.80
CA VAL A 12 -14.68 -5.47 -27.58
C VAL A 12 -13.93 -6.53 -26.78
N LEU A 13 -12.61 -6.42 -26.75
CA LEU A 13 -11.76 -7.22 -25.89
C LEU A 13 -12.05 -6.77 -24.44
N LEU A 14 -12.99 -7.45 -23.78
CA LEU A 14 -13.14 -7.34 -22.34
C LEU A 14 -11.84 -7.83 -21.71
N ALA A 15 -11.09 -6.92 -21.09
CA ALA A 15 -9.90 -7.26 -20.31
C ALA A 15 -10.28 -8.33 -19.30
N THR A 16 -9.68 -9.51 -19.44
CA THR A 16 -9.86 -10.63 -18.53
C THR A 16 -9.20 -10.30 -17.19
N ALA A 17 -9.82 -10.79 -16.10
CA ALA A 17 -9.45 -10.59 -14.70
C ALA A 17 -7.94 -10.47 -14.40
N ASP A 18 -7.57 -9.36 -13.75
CA ASP A 18 -6.60 -9.21 -12.66
C ASP A 18 -5.29 -10.03 -12.77
N ASP A 19 -4.42 -9.73 -13.74
CA ASP A 19 -2.99 -10.13 -13.72
C ASP A 19 -2.16 -9.23 -12.79
N THR A 20 -2.73 -8.81 -11.65
CA THR A 20 -2.02 -8.02 -10.66
C THR A 20 -1.15 -8.94 -9.82
N ALA A 21 0.16 -8.76 -9.90
CA ALA A 21 1.08 -9.49 -9.04
C ALA A 21 0.81 -9.13 -7.58
N VAL A 22 0.60 -10.14 -6.72
CA VAL A 22 0.35 -9.95 -5.29
C VAL A 22 1.61 -10.25 -4.50
N LEU A 23 2.09 -9.27 -3.72
CA LEU A 23 3.23 -9.40 -2.82
C LEU A 23 2.73 -9.74 -1.41
N ASN A 24 3.09 -10.91 -0.90
CA ASN A 24 2.58 -11.46 0.35
C ASN A 24 3.71 -11.78 1.34
N CYS A 25 4.41 -10.74 1.80
CA CYS A 25 5.54 -10.90 2.72
C CYS A 25 6.63 -11.86 2.18
N ASP A 26 6.76 -11.91 0.85
CA ASP A 26 7.61 -12.81 0.09
C ASP A 26 8.41 -12.02 -0.96
N THR A 27 8.90 -12.69 -2.00
CA THR A 27 9.59 -12.06 -3.12
C THR A 27 8.99 -12.47 -4.43
N LEU A 28 8.62 -11.47 -5.22
CA LEU A 28 8.26 -11.61 -6.63
C LEU A 28 9.50 -11.41 -7.49
N THR A 29 9.63 -12.17 -8.56
CA THR A 29 10.71 -12.04 -9.55
C THR A 29 10.16 -12.02 -10.97
N GLY A 30 10.91 -11.42 -11.90
CA GLY A 30 10.54 -11.30 -13.31
C GLY A 30 10.58 -9.84 -13.78
N ASP A 31 9.93 -9.55 -14.91
CA ASP A 31 9.70 -8.16 -15.32
C ASP A 31 8.50 -7.59 -14.56
N LEU A 32 8.80 -6.78 -13.53
CA LEU A 32 7.82 -6.14 -12.66
C LEU A 32 7.65 -4.66 -12.96
N ARG A 33 8.37 -4.14 -13.97
CA ARG A 33 8.29 -2.74 -14.39
C ARG A 33 6.93 -2.49 -15.04
N TRP A 34 6.30 -1.35 -14.73
CA TRP A 34 4.94 -0.98 -15.17
C TRP A 34 3.82 -1.90 -14.70
N LYS A 35 4.10 -2.88 -13.84
CA LYS A 35 3.08 -3.73 -13.24
C LYS A 35 2.68 -3.14 -11.89
N MET A 36 1.37 -2.98 -11.68
CA MET A 36 0.84 -2.67 -10.36
C MET A 36 1.00 -3.90 -9.48
N ILE A 37 1.82 -3.77 -8.42
CA ILE A 37 2.01 -4.81 -7.44
C ILE A 37 1.13 -4.50 -6.24
N ARG A 38 0.15 -5.38 -6.00
CA ARG A 38 -0.76 -5.26 -4.87
C ARG A 38 -0.16 -5.96 -3.66
N PHE A 39 -0.21 -5.36 -2.49
CA PHE A 39 0.19 -6.03 -1.25
C PHE A 39 -0.97 -6.87 -0.72
N SER A 40 -0.67 -8.04 -0.16
CA SER A 40 -1.69 -8.89 0.48
C SER A 40 -2.29 -8.25 1.72
N ARG A 41 -1.53 -7.38 2.40
CA ARG A 41 -1.94 -6.56 3.53
C ARG A 41 -1.32 -5.17 3.46
N ALA A 42 -1.86 -4.24 4.24
CA ALA A 42 -1.31 -2.90 4.32
C ALA A 42 0.09 -2.96 4.94
N MET A 43 1.00 -2.07 4.53
CA MET A 43 2.30 -1.94 5.19
C MET A 43 2.12 -1.54 6.66
N GLU A 44 2.79 -2.27 7.54
CA GLU A 44 2.87 -2.01 8.97
C GLU A 44 4.16 -1.28 9.32
N VAL A 45 4.20 -0.71 10.53
CA VAL A 45 5.42 -0.10 11.06
C VAL A 45 6.49 -1.17 11.20
N GLY A 46 7.64 -0.92 10.55
CA GLY A 46 8.83 -1.74 10.47
C GLY A 46 8.91 -2.65 9.23
N ASP A 47 7.84 -2.75 8.43
CA ASP A 47 7.89 -3.53 7.18
C ASP A 47 8.92 -2.95 6.22
N ARG A 48 9.62 -3.83 5.51
CA ARG A 48 10.72 -3.47 4.60
C ARG A 48 10.40 -3.93 3.18
N LEU A 49 10.02 -2.98 2.33
CA LEU A 49 9.86 -3.20 0.90
C LEU A 49 11.21 -3.00 0.22
N THR A 50 11.69 -3.99 -0.52
CA THR A 50 12.96 -3.93 -1.27
C THR A 50 12.70 -4.15 -2.75
N VAL A 51 13.27 -3.30 -3.60
CA VAL A 51 13.25 -3.46 -5.05
C VAL A 51 14.68 -3.54 -5.56
N THR A 52 14.95 -4.52 -6.43
CA THR A 52 16.23 -4.65 -7.11
C THR A 52 16.03 -4.69 -8.61
N GLY A 53 17.03 -4.18 -9.33
CA GLY A 53 17.04 -4.16 -10.77
C GLY A 53 18.31 -3.50 -11.30
N THR A 54 18.22 -3.02 -12.54
CA THR A 54 19.32 -2.42 -13.29
C THR A 54 18.84 -1.10 -13.89
N VAL A 55 19.62 -0.03 -13.66
CA VAL A 55 19.39 1.25 -14.33
C VAL A 55 19.83 1.15 -15.78
N TYR A 56 19.02 1.61 -16.72
CA TYR A 56 19.37 1.55 -18.14
C TYR A 56 20.54 2.49 -18.48
N SER A 57 21.30 2.17 -19.53
CA SER A 57 22.43 2.98 -19.98
C SER A 57 22.00 4.37 -20.48
N SER A 58 20.80 4.46 -21.07
CA SER A 58 20.19 5.70 -21.57
C SER A 58 19.27 6.40 -20.57
N ALA A 59 19.33 6.02 -19.28
CA ALA A 59 18.34 6.47 -18.31
C ALA A 59 18.32 8.00 -18.12
N ASN A 60 17.13 8.57 -18.13
CA ASN A 60 16.86 9.97 -17.79
C ASN A 60 16.12 10.06 -16.44
N MET A 61 15.00 9.34 -16.30
CA MET A 61 14.22 9.34 -15.06
C MET A 61 13.61 7.97 -14.72
N SER A 62 13.59 7.66 -13.44
CA SER A 62 13.02 6.42 -12.89
C SER A 62 12.16 6.73 -11.68
N TYR A 63 11.10 5.94 -11.49
CA TYR A 63 10.03 6.23 -10.55
C TYR A 63 9.66 5.01 -9.71
N LEU A 64 9.44 5.24 -8.42
CA LEU A 64 8.82 4.30 -7.48
C LEU A 64 7.71 5.01 -6.72
N HIS A 65 6.49 4.46 -6.79
CA HIS A 65 5.33 4.98 -6.08
C HIS A 65 4.80 3.97 -5.06
N LEU A 66 4.47 4.46 -3.87
CA LEU A 66 3.61 3.76 -2.91
C LEU A 66 2.24 4.44 -2.86
N TYR A 67 1.19 3.69 -3.13
CA TYR A 67 -0.16 4.23 -3.17
C TYR A 67 -1.00 3.90 -1.94
N GLN A 68 -1.96 4.79 -1.66
CA GLN A 68 -2.95 4.62 -0.60
C GLN A 68 -4.01 3.58 -0.98
N GLY A 69 -4.23 2.59 -0.13
CA GLY A 69 -5.25 1.57 -0.27
C GLY A 69 -4.86 0.52 -1.29
N PHE A 70 -5.84 -0.30 -1.68
CA PHE A 70 -5.62 -1.48 -2.50
C PHE A 70 -6.18 -1.40 -3.93
N GLN A 71 -7.00 -0.39 -4.22
CA GLN A 71 -7.76 -0.30 -5.48
C GLN A 71 -7.26 0.81 -6.42
N ASN A 72 -5.97 1.16 -6.37
CA ASN A 72 -5.49 2.25 -7.22
C ASN A 72 -5.43 1.85 -8.67
N GLN A 73 -5.95 2.75 -9.50
CA GLN A 73 -5.70 2.76 -10.92
C GLN A 73 -4.37 3.45 -11.19
N TYR A 74 -3.70 2.99 -12.24
CA TYR A 74 -2.45 3.56 -12.73
C TYR A 74 -2.59 5.07 -12.93
N GLU A 75 -1.60 5.85 -12.46
CA GLU A 75 -1.49 7.33 -12.54
C GLU A 75 -2.58 8.19 -11.86
N ASP A 76 -3.77 7.66 -11.57
CA ASP A 76 -4.85 8.42 -10.92
C ASP A 76 -4.89 8.26 -9.38
N GLY A 77 -4.04 7.38 -8.84
CA GLY A 77 -4.02 7.03 -7.42
C GLY A 77 -3.39 8.09 -6.51
N ILE A 78 -3.81 8.10 -5.24
CA ILE A 78 -3.15 8.89 -4.20
C ILE A 78 -1.79 8.24 -3.89
N VAL A 79 -0.71 9.02 -4.01
CA VAL A 79 0.67 8.57 -3.80
C VAL A 79 1.17 9.08 -2.46
N SER A 80 1.35 8.16 -1.52
CA SER A 80 1.93 8.46 -0.21
C SER A 80 3.42 8.80 -0.31
N LEU A 81 4.16 8.03 -1.11
CA LEU A 81 5.58 8.24 -1.36
C LEU A 81 5.85 8.11 -2.85
N HIS A 82 6.33 9.20 -3.43
CA HIS A 82 6.89 9.26 -4.77
C HIS A 82 8.41 9.41 -4.64
N ILE A 83 9.14 8.55 -5.35
CA ILE A 83 10.58 8.64 -5.48
C ILE A 83 10.89 8.77 -6.97
N ARG A 84 11.58 9.84 -7.35
CA ARG A 84 12.06 10.07 -8.73
C ARG A 84 13.57 10.22 -8.74
N ALA A 85 14.25 9.25 -9.34
CA ALA A 85 15.68 9.37 -9.66
C ALA A 85 15.84 10.13 -10.99
N GLN A 86 16.66 11.17 -11.00
CA GLN A 86 16.94 12.02 -12.17
C GLN A 86 18.43 11.93 -12.51
N TYR A 87 18.78 11.13 -13.52
CA TYR A 87 20.17 10.79 -13.79
C TYR A 87 20.96 11.96 -14.40
N GLU A 88 20.36 12.73 -15.31
CA GLU A 88 21.00 13.90 -15.90
C GLU A 88 21.17 15.06 -14.91
N ARG A 89 20.20 15.22 -13.99
CA ARG A 89 20.25 16.24 -12.94
C ARG A 89 20.99 15.78 -11.68
N ASN A 90 21.58 14.57 -11.71
CA ASN A 90 22.29 13.92 -10.61
C ASN A 90 21.60 14.08 -9.23
N SER A 91 20.27 13.92 -9.21
CA SER A 91 19.46 14.15 -8.01
C SER A 91 18.34 13.12 -7.88
N ILE A 92 17.86 12.92 -6.66
CA ILE A 92 16.66 12.14 -6.37
C ILE A 92 15.65 13.04 -5.66
N ILE A 93 14.39 12.90 -6.02
CA ILE A 93 13.29 13.70 -5.48
C ILE A 93 12.31 12.79 -4.75
N TYR A 94 11.83 13.28 -3.61
CA TYR A 94 10.81 12.66 -2.78
C TYR A 94 9.61 13.58 -2.66
N ASN A 95 8.42 13.04 -2.84
CA ASN A 95 7.19 13.82 -2.73
C ASN A 95 5.98 12.94 -2.37
N SER A 96 4.81 13.56 -2.27
CA SER A 96 3.51 12.91 -2.15
C SER A 96 2.49 13.59 -3.05
N PHE A 97 1.48 12.84 -3.49
CA PHE A 97 0.34 13.32 -4.26
C PHE A 97 -0.94 12.92 -3.52
N LEU A 98 -1.43 13.80 -2.67
CA LEU A 98 -2.41 13.43 -1.62
C LEU A 98 -3.85 13.77 -1.95
N ASP A 99 -4.09 14.79 -2.77
CA ASP A 99 -5.42 15.33 -3.07
C ASP A 99 -5.91 15.02 -4.49
N ARG A 100 -5.13 14.23 -5.25
CA ARG A 100 -5.36 13.90 -6.67
C ARG A 100 -5.34 15.10 -7.61
N THR A 101 -4.85 16.25 -7.17
CA THR A 101 -4.79 17.47 -7.97
C THR A 101 -3.38 18.04 -8.07
N ASN A 102 -2.64 18.06 -6.96
CA ASN A 102 -1.36 18.72 -6.88
C ASN A 102 -0.31 17.83 -6.19
N TRP A 103 0.90 17.90 -6.73
CA TRP A 103 2.08 17.39 -6.05
C TRP A 103 2.40 18.29 -4.85
N GLY A 104 2.82 17.67 -3.74
CA GLY A 104 3.29 18.42 -2.58
C GLY A 104 4.63 19.10 -2.81
N ARG A 105 5.23 19.62 -1.73
CA ARG A 105 6.58 20.19 -1.77
C ARG A 105 7.63 19.11 -2.01
N GLU A 106 8.48 19.30 -3.01
CA GLU A 106 9.59 18.39 -3.31
C GLU A 106 10.68 18.44 -2.21
N GLU A 107 11.23 17.27 -1.90
CA GLU A 107 12.45 17.14 -1.11
C GLU A 107 13.54 16.48 -1.95
N PHE A 108 14.74 17.06 -1.94
CA PHE A 108 15.85 16.62 -2.78
C PHE A 108 16.86 15.79 -1.98
N GLY A 109 17.62 14.96 -2.69
CA GLY A 109 18.78 14.24 -2.17
C GLY A 109 19.81 13.93 -3.27
N PRO A 110 21.03 13.51 -2.89
CA PRO A 110 22.03 13.05 -3.85
C PRO A 110 21.58 11.75 -4.51
N LEU A 111 21.79 11.62 -5.82
CA LEU A 111 21.45 10.41 -6.56
C LEU A 111 22.45 9.29 -6.25
N PRO A 112 22.04 8.15 -5.67
CA PRO A 112 22.97 7.07 -5.34
C PRO A 112 23.10 6.02 -6.45
N TYR A 113 22.35 6.16 -7.54
CA TYR A 113 22.25 5.18 -8.63
C TYR A 113 23.04 5.63 -9.86
N ARG A 114 23.67 4.69 -10.55
CA ARG A 114 24.45 4.96 -11.77
C ARG A 114 23.84 4.24 -12.96
N LYS A 115 23.91 4.85 -14.14
CA LYS A 115 23.46 4.24 -15.40
C LYS A 115 24.22 2.94 -15.67
N ALA A 116 23.56 1.97 -16.29
CA ALA A 116 24.10 0.64 -16.60
C ALA A 116 24.62 -0.16 -15.37
N THR A 117 24.12 0.15 -14.16
CA THR A 117 24.49 -0.57 -12.94
C THR A 117 23.27 -1.14 -12.22
N LYS A 118 23.49 -2.20 -11.44
CA LYS A 118 22.47 -2.73 -10.55
C LYS A 118 22.18 -1.75 -9.41
N TYR A 119 20.93 -1.70 -8.99
CA TYR A 119 20.49 -0.92 -7.85
C TYR A 119 19.73 -1.78 -6.84
N THR A 120 19.65 -1.27 -5.62
CA THR A 120 18.76 -1.80 -4.58
C THR A 120 18.18 -0.60 -3.83
N ILE A 121 16.86 -0.48 -3.83
CA ILE A 121 16.15 0.52 -3.03
C ILE A 121 15.28 -0.19 -2.00
N THR A 122 15.41 0.22 -0.74
CA THR A 122 14.60 -0.33 0.35
C THR A 122 13.82 0.79 1.00
N VAL A 123 12.50 0.65 1.10
CA VAL A 123 11.63 1.55 1.85
C VAL A 123 11.15 0.84 3.10
N VAL A 124 11.46 1.42 4.26
CA VAL A 124 10.99 0.94 5.56
C VAL A 124 9.91 1.89 6.04
N LYS A 125 8.71 1.35 6.31
CA LYS A 125 7.64 2.16 6.91
C LYS A 125 7.92 2.31 8.40
N GLN A 126 7.93 3.54 8.90
CA GLN A 126 7.97 3.84 10.33
C GLN A 126 6.61 4.42 10.77
N LEU A 127 6.51 4.81 12.05
CA LEU A 127 5.27 5.36 12.59
C LEU A 127 4.80 6.63 11.85
N ASN A 128 5.73 7.56 11.57
CA ASN A 128 5.42 8.88 10.99
C ASN A 128 6.35 9.25 9.82
N LYS A 129 7.05 8.28 9.24
CA LYS A 129 8.02 8.50 8.17
C LYS A 129 8.26 7.24 7.34
N TYR A 130 8.90 7.41 6.19
CA TYR A 130 9.57 6.36 5.44
C TYR A 130 11.08 6.56 5.53
N ASP A 131 11.80 5.51 5.95
CA ASP A 131 13.25 5.47 5.84
C ASP A 131 13.62 4.74 4.54
N VAL A 132 14.32 5.43 3.64
CA VAL A 132 14.71 4.93 2.33
C VAL A 132 16.21 4.65 2.32
N TYR A 133 16.59 3.47 1.88
CA TYR A 133 17.97 3.00 1.84
C TYR A 133 18.40 2.66 0.41
N ASN A 134 19.69 2.88 0.11
CA ASN A 134 20.39 2.25 -1.00
C ASN A 134 21.29 1.14 -0.43
N GLY A 135 20.93 -0.12 -0.64
CA GLY A 135 21.51 -1.24 0.08
C GLY A 135 21.37 -1.05 1.60
N ASN A 136 22.50 -0.89 2.30
CA ASN A 136 22.54 -0.69 3.76
C ASN A 136 22.66 0.78 4.19
N THR A 137 22.75 1.71 3.24
CA THR A 137 22.96 3.14 3.54
C THR A 137 21.62 3.87 3.55
N LEU A 138 21.26 4.52 4.66
CA LEU A 138 20.10 5.41 4.73
C LEU A 138 20.35 6.63 3.85
N ILE A 139 19.52 6.83 2.82
CA ILE A 139 19.64 7.96 1.88
C ILE A 139 18.57 9.02 2.12
N LYS A 140 17.44 8.67 2.75
CA LYS A 140 16.37 9.61 3.06
C LYS A 140 15.53 9.15 4.25
N THR A 141 15.21 10.08 5.13
CA THR A 141 14.04 10.00 6.00
C THR A 141 13.00 10.99 5.45
N PHE A 142 11.86 10.47 4.99
CA PHE A 142 10.77 11.28 4.43
C PHE A 142 9.56 11.22 5.37
N ALA A 143 9.11 12.37 5.87
CA ALA A 143 7.97 12.42 6.78
C ALA A 143 6.68 11.98 6.06
N ILE A 144 5.84 11.19 6.73
CA ILE A 144 4.50 10.87 6.23
C ILE A 144 3.66 12.16 6.27
N ARG A 145 3.04 12.49 5.14
CA ARG A 145 2.26 13.73 4.95
C ARG A 145 0.75 13.52 4.97
N HIS A 146 0.31 12.30 5.26
CA HIS A 146 -1.09 11.90 5.28
C HIS A 146 -1.48 11.36 6.67
N PRO A 147 -2.77 11.16 6.96
CA PRO A 147 -3.22 10.50 8.18
C PRO A 147 -2.53 9.14 8.42
N LEU A 148 -2.16 8.85 9.67
CA LEU A 148 -1.34 7.67 10.00
C LEU A 148 -2.07 6.32 9.84
N ASP A 149 -3.40 6.35 9.77
CA ASP A 149 -4.29 5.21 9.57
C ASP A 149 -4.47 4.84 8.09
N TRP A 150 -3.90 5.62 7.16
CA TRP A 150 -3.91 5.26 5.76
C TRP A 150 -3.21 3.93 5.53
N GLN A 151 -3.94 3.04 4.87
CA GLN A 151 -3.42 1.78 4.41
C GLN A 151 -2.56 2.04 3.18
N ILE A 152 -1.34 1.50 3.14
CA ILE A 152 -0.48 1.55 1.96
C ILE A 152 -0.42 0.14 1.41
N GLY A 153 -0.98 -0.06 0.22
CA GLY A 153 -1.32 -1.39 -0.27
C GLY A 153 -0.90 -1.68 -1.71
N ASN A 154 -0.23 -0.74 -2.38
CA ASN A 154 0.21 -0.92 -3.76
C ASN A 154 1.56 -0.26 -4.01
N LEU A 155 2.30 -0.86 -4.94
CA LEU A 155 3.57 -0.40 -5.47
C LEU A 155 3.52 -0.35 -6.99
N LEU A 156 4.09 0.70 -7.56
CA LEU A 156 4.41 0.76 -8.98
C LEU A 156 5.86 1.21 -9.15
N ILE A 157 6.59 0.51 -10.01
CA ILE A 157 7.95 0.87 -10.41
C ILE A 157 7.97 1.04 -11.93
N TYR A 158 8.46 2.18 -12.42
CA TYR A 158 8.45 2.49 -13.84
C TYR A 158 9.55 3.50 -14.23
N GLY A 159 9.64 3.85 -15.52
CA GLY A 159 10.71 4.68 -16.09
C GLY A 159 11.92 3.86 -16.54
N ASP A 160 13.12 4.45 -16.43
CA ASP A 160 14.34 3.99 -17.09
C ASP A 160 15.21 3.05 -16.25
N TRP A 161 14.56 2.16 -15.51
CA TRP A 161 15.20 1.08 -14.75
C TRP A 161 14.34 -0.18 -14.82
N SER A 162 14.96 -1.37 -14.76
CA SER A 162 14.20 -2.60 -14.58
C SER A 162 13.72 -2.74 -13.13
N ALA A 163 12.68 -3.55 -12.93
CA ALA A 163 12.33 -4.08 -11.61
C ALA A 163 12.35 -5.60 -11.73
N GLU A 164 13.45 -6.21 -11.27
CA GLU A 164 13.77 -7.64 -11.46
C GLU A 164 13.27 -8.49 -10.29
N ALA A 165 13.32 -7.92 -9.08
CA ALA A 165 12.73 -8.52 -7.89
C ALA A 165 12.13 -7.45 -6.96
N VAL A 166 11.01 -7.81 -6.34
CA VAL A 166 10.35 -7.02 -5.32
C VAL A 166 10.09 -7.91 -4.11
N SER A 167 10.61 -7.53 -2.96
CA SER A 167 10.52 -8.28 -1.71
C SER A 167 9.81 -7.45 -0.64
N MET A 168 8.96 -8.08 0.16
CA MET A 168 8.45 -7.49 1.40
C MET A 168 8.90 -8.36 2.58
N LEU A 169 9.76 -7.82 3.45
CA LEU A 169 10.00 -8.42 4.76
C LEU A 169 9.04 -7.79 5.76
N CYS A 170 8.07 -8.57 6.18
CA CYS A 170 7.04 -8.17 7.12
C CYS A 170 7.50 -8.31 8.58
N VAL A 171 7.16 -7.34 9.45
CA VAL A 171 7.50 -7.43 10.89
C VAL A 171 6.73 -8.54 11.60
N ARG A 172 5.52 -8.79 11.11
CA ARG A 172 4.66 -9.92 11.43
C ARG A 172 4.45 -10.64 10.11
N ALA A 173 5.33 -11.60 9.81
CA ALA A 173 5.06 -12.55 8.73
C ALA A 173 3.76 -13.29 9.07
N ALA A 174 2.92 -13.57 8.07
CA ALA A 174 1.74 -14.40 8.29
C ALA A 174 2.18 -15.70 8.98
N GLU A 175 1.52 -16.05 10.08
CA GLU A 175 1.82 -17.33 10.73
C GLU A 175 1.64 -18.45 9.71
N PRO A 176 2.56 -19.43 9.65
CA PRO A 176 2.36 -20.59 8.80
C PRO A 176 1.09 -21.27 9.29
N THR A 177 0.04 -21.28 8.46
CA THR A 177 -1.16 -22.08 8.67
C THR A 177 -0.74 -23.53 8.85
N THR A 178 -0.54 -23.94 10.09
CA THR A 178 -0.10 -25.28 10.45
C THR A 178 -1.34 -26.12 10.65
N ALA A 179 -1.47 -27.12 9.78
CA ALA A 179 -2.23 -28.36 9.88
C ALA A 179 -3.75 -28.27 10.11
N ALA A 180 -4.48 -28.83 9.14
CA ALA A 180 -5.84 -29.30 9.33
C ALA A 180 -5.95 -30.22 10.57
N PRO A 181 -7.04 -30.16 11.35
CA PRO A 181 -7.24 -31.08 12.46
C PRO A 181 -7.42 -32.50 11.90
N THR A 182 -6.45 -33.38 12.14
CA THR A 182 -6.67 -34.81 12.03
C THR A 182 -7.70 -35.22 13.06
N THR A 183 -8.91 -35.54 12.58
CA THR A 183 -9.92 -36.28 13.33
C THR A 183 -9.36 -37.63 13.75
N GLU A 184 -8.92 -37.75 15.00
CA GLU A 184 -8.81 -39.06 15.64
C GLU A 184 -10.23 -39.59 15.90
N LYS A 185 -10.47 -40.73 15.26
CA LYS A 185 -11.71 -41.51 15.32
C LYS A 185 -11.88 -42.04 16.73
N GLY A 186 -13.03 -41.75 17.33
CA GLY A 186 -13.37 -42.13 18.70
C GLY A 186 -13.25 -43.63 18.98
N LYS A 187 -12.86 -43.95 20.21
CA LYS A 187 -13.05 -45.25 20.83
C LYS A 187 -13.93 -45.04 22.06
N ASN A 188 -15.17 -45.50 21.98
CA ASN A 188 -16.12 -45.46 23.09
C ASN A 188 -15.72 -46.44 24.21
N PRO A 189 -16.16 -46.18 25.47
CA PRO A 189 -15.81 -46.95 26.66
C PRO A 189 -16.81 -48.08 26.93
N ILE A 190 -16.33 -49.27 27.33
CA ILE A 190 -17.14 -50.30 28.02
C ILE A 190 -16.24 -51.01 29.06
N SER A 191 -16.88 -51.19 30.23
CA SER A 191 -16.59 -51.90 31.50
C SER A 191 -15.43 -52.91 31.57
N ASP A 192 -14.80 -53.12 32.74
CA ASP A 192 -15.34 -53.96 33.82
C ASP A 192 -14.88 -53.60 35.25
N ASP A 193 -15.74 -54.07 36.16
CA ASP A 193 -15.81 -54.02 37.62
C ASP A 193 -14.80 -54.93 38.34
N GLU A 194 -14.79 -54.82 39.68
CA GLU A 194 -14.27 -55.71 40.74
C GLU A 194 -13.07 -55.19 41.55
N GLY A 195 -13.29 -54.91 42.85
CA GLY A 195 -12.17 -54.81 43.79
C GLY A 195 -12.32 -54.05 45.12
N SER A 196 -13.25 -54.49 45.99
CA SER A 196 -13.02 -54.74 47.43
C SER A 196 -12.43 -53.68 48.39
N LEU A 197 -13.31 -53.24 49.31
CA LEU A 197 -13.21 -53.15 50.78
C LEU A 197 -12.24 -52.21 51.56
N SER A 198 -12.81 -51.83 52.71
CA SER A 198 -12.27 -51.20 53.94
C SER A 198 -12.30 -49.66 53.93
N GLY A 199 -12.86 -48.96 54.91
CA GLY A 199 -13.31 -49.28 56.26
C GLY A 199 -13.02 -48.04 57.12
N GLY A 200 -13.89 -47.69 58.06
CA GLY A 200 -13.55 -46.70 59.08
C GLY A 200 -14.65 -45.68 59.39
N ASP A 201 -15.13 -45.78 60.63
CA ASP A 201 -16.23 -45.08 61.26
C ASP A 201 -15.99 -43.57 61.55
N ILE A 202 -17.12 -42.83 61.53
CA ILE A 202 -17.64 -41.85 62.52
C ILE A 202 -16.72 -40.71 63.01
N VAL A 203 -17.18 -39.45 62.89
CA VAL A 203 -17.52 -38.53 64.02
C VAL A 203 -18.06 -37.18 63.49
N HIS A 204 -19.12 -36.71 64.15
CA HIS A 204 -19.78 -35.39 64.06
C HIS A 204 -18.89 -34.23 64.54
N ASP A 205 -19.01 -33.04 63.93
CA ASP A 205 -19.25 -31.80 64.71
C ASP A 205 -19.90 -30.70 63.87
N ASN A 206 -20.83 -29.97 64.50
CA ASN A 206 -21.55 -28.80 64.01
C ASN A 206 -20.83 -27.52 64.48
N GLY A 207 -20.28 -26.74 63.55
CA GLY A 207 -19.63 -25.46 63.82
C GLY A 207 -20.18 -24.33 62.95
N SER A 208 -20.85 -23.39 63.59
CA SER A 208 -21.63 -22.26 63.10
C SER A 208 -20.93 -21.24 62.16
N ALA A 209 -21.75 -20.66 61.28
CA ALA A 209 -21.74 -19.26 60.79
C ALA A 209 -20.67 -18.79 59.78
N THR A 210 -21.07 -18.52 58.52
CA THR A 210 -21.64 -17.23 58.09
C THR A 210 -21.84 -17.19 56.56
N THR A 211 -23.03 -16.73 56.16
CA THR A 211 -23.46 -16.03 54.92
C THR A 211 -22.34 -15.62 53.93
N LYS A 212 -22.43 -15.75 52.59
CA LYS A 212 -23.56 -15.56 51.66
C LYS A 212 -23.43 -16.43 50.39
N LYS A 213 -24.56 -16.99 49.95
CA LYS A 213 -24.85 -17.41 48.57
C LYS A 213 -25.33 -16.21 47.75
N SER A 214 -24.95 -16.15 46.47
CA SER A 214 -25.80 -15.94 45.28
C SER A 214 -24.90 -15.41 44.15
N GLY A 215 -24.73 -16.02 42.98
CA GLY A 215 -25.63 -16.90 42.24
C GLY A 215 -26.18 -16.17 41.01
N ASN A 216 -25.63 -16.51 39.85
CA ASN A 216 -26.18 -16.53 38.48
C ASN A 216 -26.80 -15.29 37.80
N SER A 217 -26.14 -14.93 36.69
CA SER A 217 -26.58 -15.00 35.26
C SER A 217 -27.98 -14.56 34.83
N TYR A 218 -28.03 -13.62 33.85
CA TYR A 218 -28.90 -13.54 32.64
C TYR A 218 -28.24 -12.49 31.68
N SER A 219 -27.71 -12.82 30.50
CA SER A 219 -28.31 -13.07 29.16
C SER A 219 -29.04 -11.89 28.50
N GLY A 220 -28.56 -11.47 27.31
CA GLY A 220 -29.44 -11.25 26.13
C GLY A 220 -29.58 -9.83 25.54
N ASN A 221 -29.66 -9.80 24.19
CA ASN A 221 -29.97 -8.72 23.22
C ASN A 221 -28.85 -7.70 22.90
N GLY A 222 -28.41 -7.45 21.67
CA GLY A 222 -28.96 -7.71 20.33
C GLY A 222 -29.83 -6.54 19.85
N ASN A 223 -29.35 -5.73 18.88
CA ASN A 223 -30.03 -5.43 17.59
C ASN A 223 -29.29 -4.39 16.70
N SER A 224 -29.41 -4.61 15.37
CA SER A 224 -29.48 -3.67 14.22
C SER A 224 -28.42 -2.56 14.06
N GLY A 225 -27.69 -2.42 12.96
CA GLY A 225 -28.11 -2.56 11.56
C GLY A 225 -28.49 -1.18 11.02
N ASN A 226 -27.65 -0.61 10.15
CA ASN A 226 -28.07 0.42 9.18
C ASN A 226 -27.14 0.39 7.95
N ASN A 227 -27.70 -0.11 6.86
CA ASN A 227 -27.22 0.07 5.50
C ASN A 227 -27.46 1.54 5.09
N HIS A 228 -26.47 2.17 4.47
CA HIS A 228 -26.74 3.31 3.59
C HIS A 228 -26.11 3.10 2.22
N SER A 229 -26.96 2.67 1.29
CA SER A 229 -26.72 2.63 -0.14
C SER A 229 -26.83 4.04 -0.71
N GLY A 230 -25.70 4.68 -1.01
CA GLY A 230 -25.64 5.92 -1.79
C GLY A 230 -25.20 5.61 -3.22
N ASN A 231 -26.18 5.51 -4.12
CA ASN A 231 -25.99 5.36 -5.56
C ASN A 231 -25.63 6.72 -6.16
N TYR A 232 -24.41 6.90 -6.68
CA TYR A 232 -24.07 8.09 -7.49
C TYR A 232 -23.76 7.67 -8.93
N ASN A 233 -24.71 8.01 -9.79
CA ASN A 233 -24.65 7.87 -11.24
C ASN A 233 -23.53 8.74 -11.85
N ASN A 234 -22.94 8.17 -12.90
CA ASN A 234 -22.07 8.83 -13.87
C ASN A 234 -22.68 10.13 -14.43
N GLY A 235 -21.87 11.18 -14.45
CA GLY A 235 -22.15 12.43 -15.14
C GLY A 235 -20.88 13.07 -15.65
N HIS A 236 -20.40 12.62 -16.81
CA HIS A 236 -19.42 13.34 -17.61
C HIS A 236 -19.94 14.74 -17.96
N ARG A 237 -19.31 15.79 -17.41
CA ARG A 237 -19.30 17.12 -18.03
C ARG A 237 -17.92 17.76 -17.82
N LYS A 238 -17.15 17.87 -18.91
CA LYS A 238 -16.02 18.78 -19.00
C LYS A 238 -16.59 20.22 -19.05
N PRO A 239 -16.10 21.18 -18.23
CA PRO A 239 -16.30 22.59 -18.54
C PRO A 239 -15.15 23.06 -19.42
N ASN A 240 -15.52 23.50 -20.62
CA ASN A 240 -14.74 24.37 -21.49
C ASN A 240 -14.41 25.66 -20.71
N ARG A 241 -13.16 26.12 -20.70
CA ARG A 241 -12.81 27.43 -20.13
C ARG A 241 -12.43 28.37 -21.26
N ASP A 242 -13.41 29.13 -21.68
CA ASP A 242 -13.25 30.33 -22.48
C ASP A 242 -12.53 31.43 -21.67
N THR A 243 -11.86 32.27 -22.45
CA THR A 243 -11.06 33.45 -22.14
C THR A 243 -11.84 34.63 -21.54
N SER A 244 -11.08 35.57 -20.96
CA SER A 244 -11.39 36.93 -20.44
C SER A 244 -11.19 37.01 -18.91
N GLU A 245 -10.05 37.56 -18.49
CA GLU A 245 -9.84 38.98 -18.14
C GLU A 245 -10.60 39.37 -16.87
N ASP A 246 -9.87 39.52 -15.77
CA ASP A 246 -10.04 40.60 -14.81
C ASP A 246 -8.79 40.67 -13.93
N CYS A 247 -7.97 41.67 -14.24
CA CYS A 247 -6.91 42.17 -13.37
C CYS A 247 -7.53 43.20 -12.44
N ASP A 248 -7.48 42.97 -11.14
CA ASP A 248 -7.57 44.06 -10.17
C ASP A 248 -6.51 43.90 -9.08
N SER A 249 -5.82 45.02 -8.89
CA SER A 249 -4.67 45.29 -8.06
C SER A 249 -4.98 45.29 -6.57
N GLU A 250 -4.04 44.82 -5.75
CA GLU A 250 -3.59 45.61 -4.59
C GLU A 250 -2.20 45.17 -4.10
N SER A 251 -1.40 46.19 -3.83
CA SER A 251 0.03 46.22 -3.51
C SER A 251 0.38 45.64 -2.14
N SER A 252 1.58 45.03 -2.00
CA SER A 252 2.65 45.50 -1.09
C SER A 252 3.88 44.58 -1.05
N ASN A 253 5.05 45.20 -1.15
CA ASN A 253 6.41 44.75 -0.83
C ASN A 253 7.15 43.76 -1.75
N SER A 254 7.77 44.39 -2.75
CA SER A 254 8.96 43.97 -3.47
C SER A 254 10.19 43.82 -2.57
N PHE A 255 10.85 42.66 -2.65
CA PHE A 255 12.30 42.54 -2.47
C PHE A 255 12.87 42.13 -3.83
N GLN A 256 13.52 43.07 -4.52
CA GLN A 256 14.14 42.84 -5.82
C GLN A 256 15.43 42.03 -5.66
N VAL A 257 15.57 40.96 -6.44
CA VAL A 257 16.86 40.44 -6.88
C VAL A 257 16.78 40.37 -8.40
N SER A 258 17.54 41.25 -9.05
CA SER A 258 17.75 41.31 -10.48
C SER A 258 18.67 40.16 -10.93
N TYR A 259 18.20 39.33 -11.85
CA TYR A 259 19.05 38.57 -12.75
C TYR A 259 18.68 38.98 -14.17
N GLU A 260 19.69 39.35 -14.94
CA GLU A 260 19.61 39.81 -16.32
C GLU A 260 19.17 38.62 -17.20
N ASP A 261 18.08 38.80 -17.95
CA ASP A 261 17.64 37.85 -18.98
C ASP A 261 18.45 38.10 -20.26
N GLU A 262 19.14 37.06 -20.76
CA GLU A 262 19.74 37.05 -22.09
C GLU A 262 18.65 36.82 -23.14
N ASP A 263 18.60 37.74 -24.11
CA ASP A 263 17.73 37.72 -25.28
C ASP A 263 17.89 36.44 -26.12
N CYS A 264 16.78 35.76 -26.40
CA CYS A 264 16.69 34.76 -27.48
C CYS A 264 16.02 35.41 -28.70
N ASP A 265 16.83 35.85 -29.66
CA ASP A 265 16.40 36.25 -31.01
C ASP A 265 15.72 35.07 -31.72
N CYS A 266 14.54 35.33 -32.29
CA CYS A 266 13.88 34.48 -33.26
C CYS A 266 13.77 35.26 -34.57
N ASP A 267 14.68 34.98 -35.51
CA ASP A 267 14.58 35.48 -36.88
C ASP A 267 13.64 34.58 -37.73
N GLU A 268 12.95 35.24 -38.67
CA GLU A 268 11.89 34.80 -39.61
C GLU A 268 12.19 33.58 -40.49
#